data_AF-A0A401PGZ3-F1
#
_entry.id   AF-A0A401PGZ3-F1
#
_cell.length_a   1.000
_cell.length_b   1.000
_cell.length_c   1.000
_cell.angle_alpha   90.00
_cell.angle_beta   90.00
_cell.angle_gamma   90.00
#
_symmetry.space_group_name_H-M   'P 1'
#
loop_
_entity.id
_entity.type
_entity.pdbx_description
1 polymer ?
#
loop_
_entity_poly.entity_id
_entity_poly.type
_entity_poly.pdbx_seq_one_letter_code
_entity_poly.pdbx_strand_id
1 'polypeptide(L)'
;MDTTIPHPFITKHPHLPHHRTPSPPNFLGRGVLGCGALGRGALGCGQLGRGALGRGVLGRGVLGHGVLGRGVLGHGVLGRGVLGRGVLGCGALGCGLLGRGVLARGVLGRGVLGRGVLGRGVLGRGLRGRGVLGRGLLGRGVLGHGALGRGLLGRGVLGCGLLGHGALGCGALCRGVLGCGALCHGVLGCGALGRGVLGCGALGHGVLGCGALGHGVLGCGALGRGLLGHGVLGRGVLGRGILGCGVLGRGVLGRGALGRGALGRGLLGRGILGCGILGHGVLGRGVLGRGILGCGLLGRGVLGCGALDLGALGCGLLGRGVLGCGVLS
;
A
#
# COMPACT_ATOMS: atom_id res chain seq x y z
N MET A 1 -64.70 -37.68 -105.38
CA MET A 1 -65.21 -38.57 -104.33
C MET A 1 -65.46 -37.72 -103.11
N ASP A 2 -66.68 -37.17 -103.01
CA ASP A 2 -67.63 -37.38 -101.91
C ASP A 2 -67.05 -37.43 -100.48
N THR A 3 -67.53 -36.72 -99.44
CA THR A 3 -68.85 -36.13 -99.19
C THR A 3 -68.82 -35.36 -97.85
N THR A 4 -69.75 -34.39 -97.70
CA THR A 4 -70.49 -33.97 -96.47
C THR A 4 -69.86 -33.18 -95.30
N ILE A 5 -70.14 -31.86 -95.34
CA ILE A 5 -70.61 -30.83 -94.35
C ILE A 5 -71.40 -31.40 -93.11
N PRO A 6 -71.54 -30.77 -91.88
CA PRO A 6 -71.75 -29.32 -91.56
C PRO A 6 -71.08 -28.65 -90.32
N HIS A 7 -70.89 -27.31 -90.45
CA HIS A 7 -71.32 -26.13 -89.62
C HIS A 7 -71.40 -26.15 -88.05
N PRO A 8 -71.46 -24.99 -87.32
CA PRO A 8 -70.50 -23.89 -87.19
C PRO A 8 -70.46 -23.23 -85.75
N PHE A 9 -69.69 -22.14 -85.56
CA PHE A 9 -69.92 -21.02 -84.59
C PHE A 9 -69.84 -21.34 -83.06
N ILE A 10 -68.90 -20.79 -82.25
CA ILE A 10 -68.95 -19.41 -81.71
C ILE A 10 -67.66 -19.08 -80.89
N THR A 11 -66.97 -18.03 -81.35
CA THR A 11 -66.31 -16.91 -80.63
C THR A 11 -65.17 -17.06 -79.61
N LYS A 12 -64.18 -16.17 -79.86
CA LYS A 12 -63.30 -15.38 -78.96
C LYS A 12 -61.88 -15.88 -78.64
N HIS A 13 -60.95 -15.32 -79.43
CA HIS A 13 -59.60 -14.83 -79.05
C HIS A 13 -59.56 -14.06 -77.69
N PRO A 14 -58.39 -13.71 -77.09
CA PRO A 14 -57.00 -13.86 -77.55
C PRO A 14 -55.95 -14.33 -76.49
N HIS A 15 -54.77 -14.70 -77.01
CA HIS A 15 -53.40 -14.52 -76.47
C HIS A 15 -53.08 -14.69 -74.97
N LEU A 16 -52.16 -15.61 -74.65
CA LEU A 16 -50.93 -15.25 -73.91
C LEU A 16 -49.79 -16.27 -74.12
N PRO A 17 -48.52 -15.84 -74.10
CA PRO A 17 -47.38 -16.58 -74.63
C PRO A 17 -46.58 -17.34 -73.57
N HIS A 18 -45.85 -18.36 -74.06
CA HIS A 18 -44.61 -18.93 -73.54
C HIS A 18 -44.43 -19.08 -72.02
N HIS A 19 -44.61 -20.32 -71.54
CA HIS A 19 -43.91 -20.84 -70.38
C HIS A 19 -42.39 -20.66 -70.57
N ARG A 20 -41.82 -19.64 -69.93
CA ARG A 20 -40.42 -19.70 -69.48
C ARG A 20 -40.42 -20.37 -68.13
N THR A 21 -39.94 -21.61 -68.09
CA THR A 21 -39.50 -22.28 -66.87
C THR A 21 -38.55 -21.36 -66.10
N PRO A 22 -38.77 -21.12 -64.79
CA PRO A 22 -37.80 -20.38 -63.99
C PRO A 22 -36.52 -21.21 -63.87
N SER A 23 -35.40 -20.63 -64.30
CA SER A 23 -34.06 -21.18 -64.09
C SER A 23 -33.77 -21.35 -62.58
N PRO A 24 -32.92 -22.32 -62.20
CA PRO A 24 -32.68 -22.64 -60.79
C PRO A 24 -32.05 -21.44 -60.06
N PRO A 25 -32.26 -21.30 -58.73
CA PRO A 25 -31.75 -20.16 -57.97
C PRO A 25 -30.22 -20.14 -58.02
N ASN A 26 -29.68 -19.00 -58.47
CA ASN A 26 -28.25 -18.73 -58.62
C ASN A 26 -27.44 -19.12 -57.36
N PHE A 27 -26.78 -20.28 -57.41
CA PHE A 27 -25.93 -20.75 -56.31
C PHE A 27 -24.59 -19.98 -56.22
N LEU A 28 -24.18 -19.32 -57.30
CA LEU A 28 -22.91 -18.59 -57.45
C LEU A 28 -23.18 -17.22 -58.08
N GLY A 29 -23.08 -16.15 -57.29
CA GLY A 29 -23.05 -14.77 -57.79
C GLY A 29 -21.61 -14.28 -57.86
N ARG A 30 -21.02 -14.21 -59.07
CA ARG A 30 -19.78 -13.47 -59.34
C ARG A 30 -20.11 -12.18 -60.09
N GLY A 31 -19.73 -11.02 -59.54
CA GLY A 31 -19.99 -9.71 -60.16
C GLY A 31 -19.73 -8.55 -59.20
N VAL A 32 -19.98 -7.30 -59.61
CA VAL A 32 -19.90 -6.13 -58.72
C VAL A 32 -20.86 -6.30 -57.52
N LEU A 33 -22.06 -6.84 -57.78
CA LEU A 33 -22.94 -7.45 -56.78
C LEU A 33 -22.93 -8.98 -56.92
N GLY A 34 -22.62 -9.69 -55.85
CA GLY A 34 -22.77 -11.15 -55.76
C GLY A 34 -23.78 -11.50 -54.66
N CYS A 35 -25.01 -11.82 -55.05
CA CYS A 35 -26.09 -12.26 -54.15
C CYS A 35 -26.36 -13.75 -54.36
N GLY A 36 -26.17 -14.58 -53.32
CA GLY A 36 -26.36 -16.03 -53.38
C GLY A 36 -25.81 -16.73 -52.13
N ALA A 37 -25.92 -18.06 -52.00
CA ALA A 37 -25.33 -18.78 -50.86
C ALA A 37 -23.82 -18.48 -50.71
N LEU A 38 -23.13 -18.34 -51.84
CA LEU A 38 -21.76 -17.86 -51.99
C LEU A 38 -21.75 -16.56 -52.83
N GLY A 39 -21.75 -15.41 -52.17
CA GLY A 39 -21.65 -14.10 -52.83
C GLY A 39 -20.19 -13.64 -52.92
N ARG A 40 -19.59 -13.67 -54.13
CA ARG A 40 -18.24 -13.11 -54.39
C ARG A 40 -18.35 -11.90 -55.29
N GLY A 41 -18.10 -10.71 -54.76
CA GLY A 41 -18.20 -9.46 -55.52
C GLY A 41 -17.65 -8.25 -54.77
N ALA A 42 -17.68 -7.05 -55.36
CA ALA A 42 -17.36 -5.84 -54.60
C ALA A 42 -18.33 -5.67 -53.40
N LEU A 43 -19.60 -6.01 -53.64
CA LEU A 43 -20.67 -6.17 -52.65
C LEU A 43 -21.09 -7.65 -52.63
N GLY A 44 -20.67 -8.39 -51.61
CA GLY A 44 -21.00 -9.82 -51.46
C GLY A 44 -22.02 -10.04 -50.35
N CYS A 45 -23.23 -10.48 -50.71
CA CYS A 45 -24.33 -10.76 -49.77
C CYS A 45 -24.74 -12.24 -49.86
N GLY A 46 -24.58 -13.01 -48.79
CA GLY A 46 -24.84 -14.46 -48.82
C GLY A 46 -24.57 -15.17 -47.49
N GLN A 47 -24.72 -16.49 -47.40
CA GLN A 47 -24.23 -17.21 -46.20
C GLN A 47 -22.70 -17.05 -46.05
N LEU A 48 -21.98 -17.07 -47.18
CA LEU A 48 -20.56 -16.75 -47.31
C LEU A 48 -20.38 -15.53 -48.23
N GLY A 49 -20.41 -14.33 -47.64
CA GLY A 49 -20.17 -13.07 -48.36
C GLY A 49 -18.68 -12.73 -48.40
N ARG A 50 -18.06 -12.71 -49.57
CA ARG A 50 -16.67 -12.24 -49.80
C ARG A 50 -16.66 -11.04 -50.73
N GLY A 51 -16.19 -9.89 -50.26
CA GLY A 51 -16.15 -8.67 -51.05
C GLY A 51 -15.48 -7.48 -50.37
N ALA A 52 -15.55 -6.28 -50.97
CA ALA A 52 -15.17 -5.06 -50.26
C ALA A 52 -16.13 -4.80 -49.07
N LEU A 53 -17.43 -4.97 -49.31
CA LEU A 53 -18.46 -5.14 -48.27
C LEU A 53 -18.95 -6.59 -48.27
N GLY A 54 -18.51 -7.39 -47.32
CA GLY A 54 -18.96 -8.78 -47.15
C GLY A 54 -20.03 -8.87 -46.07
N ARG A 55 -21.30 -9.10 -46.43
CA ARG A 55 -22.42 -9.35 -45.50
C ARG A 55 -22.86 -10.81 -45.56
N GLY A 56 -22.92 -11.47 -44.41
CA GLY A 56 -23.36 -12.87 -44.34
C GLY A 56 -23.22 -13.53 -42.97
N VAL A 57 -23.47 -14.82 -42.86
CA VAL A 57 -23.12 -15.58 -41.63
C VAL A 57 -21.59 -15.54 -41.44
N LEU A 58 -20.85 -15.72 -42.54
CA LEU A 58 -19.41 -15.53 -42.67
C LEU A 58 -19.13 -14.35 -43.62
N GLY A 59 -19.11 -13.13 -43.09
CA GLY A 59 -18.77 -11.93 -43.84
C GLY A 59 -17.25 -11.70 -43.88
N ARG A 60 -16.62 -11.79 -45.04
CA ARG A 60 -15.20 -11.48 -45.26
C ARG A 60 -15.04 -10.30 -46.21
N GLY A 61 -14.34 -9.24 -45.79
CA GLY A 61 -14.11 -8.09 -46.65
C GLY A 61 -13.29 -6.97 -46.03
N VAL A 62 -13.24 -5.80 -46.67
CA VAL A 62 -12.70 -4.60 -46.00
C VAL A 62 -13.62 -4.22 -44.84
N LEU A 63 -14.93 -4.23 -45.11
CA LEU A 63 -16.02 -4.18 -44.13
C LEU A 63 -16.71 -5.55 -44.10
N GLY A 64 -16.40 -6.36 -43.09
CA GLY A 64 -17.01 -7.68 -42.89
C GLY A 64 -18.10 -7.60 -41.83
N HIS A 65 -19.36 -7.79 -42.22
CA HIS A 65 -20.52 -7.86 -41.32
C HIS A 65 -21.11 -9.26 -41.29
N GLY A 66 -21.27 -9.84 -40.10
CA GLY A 66 -21.87 -11.17 -39.97
C GLY A 66 -21.90 -11.75 -38.57
N VAL A 67 -22.24 -13.03 -38.42
CA VAL A 67 -22.01 -13.73 -37.15
C VAL A 67 -20.50 -13.84 -36.92
N LEU A 68 -19.76 -14.20 -37.97
CA LEU A 68 -18.31 -14.18 -38.08
C LEU A 68 -17.88 -13.10 -39.09
N GLY A 69 -17.73 -11.86 -38.61
CA GLY A 69 -17.25 -10.73 -39.42
C GLY A 69 -15.73 -10.67 -39.41
N ARG A 70 -15.08 -10.90 -40.56
CA ARG A 70 -13.63 -10.76 -40.75
C ARG A 70 -13.32 -9.65 -41.75
N GLY A 71 -12.53 -8.66 -41.35
CA GLY A 71 -12.12 -7.61 -42.27
C GLY A 71 -11.15 -6.59 -41.69
N VAL A 72 -10.96 -5.44 -42.35
CA VAL A 72 -10.30 -4.29 -41.71
C VAL A 72 -11.22 -3.75 -40.61
N LEU A 73 -12.51 -3.58 -40.94
CA LEU A 73 -13.62 -3.35 -40.03
C LEU A 73 -14.45 -4.64 -39.92
N GLY A 74 -14.23 -5.41 -38.85
CA GLY A 74 -14.94 -6.66 -38.60
C GLY A 74 -16.05 -6.46 -37.58
N HIS A 75 -17.30 -6.54 -38.01
CA HIS A 75 -18.49 -6.41 -37.17
C HIS A 75 -19.26 -7.74 -37.09
N GLY A 76 -19.56 -8.20 -35.87
CA GLY A 76 -20.34 -9.41 -35.70
C GLY A 76 -20.46 -9.93 -34.28
N VAL A 77 -20.93 -11.16 -34.10
CA VAL A 77 -20.82 -11.84 -32.79
C VAL A 77 -19.33 -12.10 -32.50
N LEU A 78 -18.61 -12.60 -33.51
CA LEU A 78 -17.16 -12.73 -33.56
C LEU A 78 -16.60 -11.76 -34.60
N GLY A 79 -16.30 -10.53 -34.16
CA GLY A 79 -15.71 -9.48 -35.00
C GLY A 79 -14.18 -9.57 -34.97
N ARG A 80 -13.55 -9.97 -36.08
CA ARG A 80 -12.09 -10.01 -36.26
C ARG A 80 -11.65 -8.98 -37.29
N GLY A 81 -10.74 -8.09 -36.93
CA GLY A 81 -10.17 -7.14 -37.88
C GLY A 81 -9.12 -6.22 -37.30
N VAL A 82 -8.78 -5.14 -38.00
CA VAL A 82 -8.01 -4.04 -37.38
C VAL A 82 -8.88 -3.35 -36.34
N LEU A 83 -10.13 -3.08 -36.71
CA LEU A 83 -11.24 -2.66 -35.85
C LEU A 83 -12.22 -3.83 -35.71
N GLY A 84 -12.06 -4.63 -34.65
CA GLY A 84 -12.94 -5.77 -34.36
C GLY A 84 -14.01 -5.37 -33.35
N ARG A 85 -15.28 -5.31 -33.76
CA ARG A 85 -16.42 -4.97 -32.89
C ARG A 85 -17.41 -6.13 -32.83
N GLY A 86 -17.75 -6.59 -31.63
CA GLY A 86 -18.67 -7.71 -31.45
C GLY A 86 -18.88 -8.15 -30.02
N VAL A 87 -19.51 -9.30 -29.79
CA VAL A 87 -19.51 -9.94 -28.46
C VAL A 87 -18.07 -10.36 -28.11
N LEU A 88 -17.39 -10.98 -29.07
CA LEU A 88 -15.96 -11.26 -29.08
C LEU A 88 -15.29 -10.39 -30.15
N GLY A 89 -14.79 -9.22 -29.73
CA GLY A 89 -14.07 -8.29 -30.60
C GLY A 89 -12.56 -8.54 -30.53
N CYS A 90 -11.94 -8.95 -31.64
CA CYS A 90 -10.51 -9.21 -31.75
C CYS A 90 -9.89 -8.33 -32.83
N GLY A 91 -8.89 -7.51 -32.48
CA GLY A 91 -8.21 -6.67 -33.46
C GLY A 91 -7.11 -5.80 -32.90
N ALA A 92 -6.61 -4.82 -33.65
CA ALA A 92 -5.79 -3.76 -33.05
C ALA A 92 -6.64 -2.93 -32.07
N LEU A 93 -7.88 -2.62 -32.47
CA LEU A 93 -8.94 -2.00 -31.69
C LEU A 93 -10.06 -3.04 -31.47
N GLY A 94 -10.00 -3.77 -30.37
CA GLY A 94 -10.96 -4.82 -30.01
C GLY A 94 -12.03 -4.30 -29.06
N CYS A 95 -13.28 -4.21 -29.50
CA CYS A 95 -14.41 -3.70 -28.72
C CYS A 95 -15.51 -4.77 -28.60
N GLY A 96 -15.88 -5.12 -27.37
CA GLY A 96 -16.93 -6.13 -27.16
C GLY A 96 -17.18 -6.51 -25.71
N LEU A 97 -17.89 -7.61 -25.46
CA LEU A 97 -17.97 -8.22 -24.13
C LEU A 97 -16.60 -8.80 -23.74
N LEU A 98 -15.97 -9.51 -24.68
CA LEU A 98 -14.58 -9.94 -24.67
C LEU A 98 -13.80 -9.17 -25.74
N GLY A 99 -13.14 -8.08 -25.33
CA GLY A 99 -12.26 -7.31 -26.21
C GLY A 99 -10.83 -7.85 -26.13
N ARG A 100 -10.22 -8.19 -27.27
CA ARG A 100 -8.79 -8.50 -27.40
C ARG A 100 -8.12 -7.61 -28.43
N GLY A 101 -6.97 -7.03 -28.08
CA GLY A 101 -6.23 -6.21 -29.04
C GLY A 101 -5.10 -5.37 -28.45
N VAL A 102 -4.60 -4.39 -29.20
CA VAL A 102 -3.71 -3.36 -28.65
C VAL A 102 -4.51 -2.46 -27.71
N LEU A 103 -5.66 -1.98 -28.18
CA LEU A 103 -6.68 -1.28 -27.40
C LEU A 103 -7.88 -2.20 -27.25
N ALA A 104 -8.07 -2.74 -26.06
CA ALA A 104 -9.16 -3.66 -25.76
C ALA A 104 -10.17 -3.00 -24.82
N ARG A 105 -11.42 -2.85 -25.27
CA ARG A 105 -12.52 -2.31 -24.46
C ARG A 105 -13.64 -3.34 -24.34
N GLY A 106 -14.04 -3.65 -23.11
CA GLY A 106 -15.13 -4.59 -22.87
C GLY A 106 -15.40 -4.90 -21.42
N VAL A 107 -16.20 -5.93 -21.12
CA VAL A 107 -16.30 -6.47 -19.75
C VAL A 107 -14.96 -7.13 -19.38
N LEU A 108 -14.44 -7.95 -20.31
CA LEU A 108 -13.11 -8.54 -20.30
C LEU A 108 -12.25 -7.88 -21.38
N GLY A 109 -11.52 -6.84 -21.04
CA GLY A 109 -10.60 -6.15 -21.94
C GLY A 109 -9.18 -6.67 -21.77
N ARG A 110 -8.64 -7.42 -22.74
CA ARG A 110 -7.26 -7.94 -22.73
C ARG A 110 -6.44 -7.33 -23.86
N GLY A 111 -5.48 -6.46 -23.53
CA GLY A 111 -4.66 -5.80 -24.54
C GLY A 111 -3.46 -5.06 -23.99
N VAL A 112 -2.82 -4.18 -24.77
CA VAL A 112 -1.79 -3.27 -24.24
C VAL A 112 -2.47 -2.22 -23.34
N LEU A 113 -3.54 -1.57 -23.83
CA LEU A 113 -4.49 -0.81 -23.01
C LEU A 113 -5.77 -1.65 -22.84
N GLY A 114 -5.88 -2.36 -21.73
CA GLY A 114 -7.08 -3.14 -21.40
C GLY A 114 -8.03 -2.32 -20.52
N ARG A 115 -9.18 -1.89 -21.04
CA ARG A 115 -10.26 -1.25 -20.28
C ARG A 115 -11.45 -2.18 -20.14
N GLY A 116 -11.91 -2.40 -18.91
CA GLY A 116 -13.12 -3.16 -18.66
C GLY A 116 -13.47 -3.35 -17.20
N VAL A 117 -14.39 -4.25 -16.88
CA VAL A 117 -14.57 -4.71 -15.48
C VAL A 117 -13.32 -5.50 -15.06
N LEU A 118 -12.85 -6.38 -15.93
CA LEU A 118 -11.61 -7.14 -15.84
C LEU A 118 -10.63 -6.65 -16.92
N GLY A 119 -9.99 -5.51 -16.67
CA GLY A 119 -8.96 -4.95 -17.55
C GLY A 119 -7.60 -5.64 -17.33
N ARG A 120 -7.09 -6.35 -18.34
CA ARG A 120 -5.73 -6.92 -18.35
C ARG A 120 -4.88 -6.28 -19.43
N GLY A 121 -3.70 -5.81 -19.09
CA GLY A 121 -2.77 -5.27 -20.08
C GLY A 121 -1.50 -4.67 -19.52
N VAL A 122 -0.75 -3.90 -20.31
CA VAL A 122 0.32 -3.05 -19.77
C VAL A 122 -0.32 -1.95 -18.91
N LEU A 123 -1.36 -1.32 -19.43
CA LEU A 123 -2.25 -0.37 -18.76
C LEU A 123 -3.62 -1.02 -18.57
N GLY A 124 -3.77 -1.78 -17.49
CA GLY A 124 -5.03 -2.43 -17.13
C GLY A 124 -5.90 -1.50 -16.27
N ARG A 125 -7.04 -1.06 -16.79
CA ARG A 125 -8.03 -0.27 -16.03
C ARG A 125 -9.34 -1.03 -15.89
N GLY A 126 -9.86 -1.10 -14.67
CA GLY A 126 -11.16 -1.72 -14.40
C GLY A 126 -11.49 -1.89 -12.93
N LEU A 127 -12.58 -2.58 -12.59
CA LEU A 127 -12.80 -3.02 -11.20
C LEU A 127 -11.62 -3.88 -10.71
N ARG A 128 -11.11 -4.75 -11.59
CA ARG A 128 -9.98 -5.64 -11.32
C ARG A 128 -8.91 -5.47 -12.40
N GLY A 129 -8.25 -4.31 -12.34
CA GLY A 129 -7.18 -3.92 -13.26
C GLY A 129 -5.87 -4.64 -12.97
N ARG A 130 -5.36 -5.41 -13.94
CA ARG A 130 -4.07 -6.12 -13.84
C ARG A 130 -3.14 -5.68 -14.96
N GLY A 131 -1.93 -5.26 -14.61
CA GLY A 131 -0.94 -4.85 -15.60
C GLY A 131 0.38 -4.36 -15.04
N VAL A 132 1.18 -3.66 -15.84
CA VAL A 132 2.31 -2.88 -15.30
C VAL A 132 1.75 -1.70 -14.49
N LEU A 133 0.78 -1.00 -15.08
CA LEU A 133 -0.04 0.05 -14.49
C LEU A 133 -1.46 -0.48 -14.27
N GLY A 134 -1.69 -1.13 -13.14
CA GLY A 134 -3.00 -1.68 -12.77
C GLY A 134 -3.81 -0.66 -11.98
N ARG A 135 -4.88 -0.11 -12.57
CA ARG A 135 -5.82 0.79 -11.88
C ARG A 135 -7.18 0.14 -11.71
N GLY A 136 -7.72 0.18 -10.49
CA GLY A 136 -9.04 -0.36 -10.22
C GLY A 136 -9.44 -0.40 -8.76
N LEU A 137 -10.53 -1.07 -8.41
CA LEU A 137 -10.80 -1.41 -7.00
C LEU A 137 -9.72 -2.39 -6.49
N LEU A 138 -9.39 -3.39 -7.31
CA LEU A 138 -8.34 -4.38 -7.13
C LEU A 138 -7.19 -4.15 -8.13
N GLY A 139 -6.44 -3.07 -7.96
CA GLY A 139 -5.31 -2.72 -8.83
C GLY A 139 -4.09 -3.61 -8.53
N ARG A 140 -3.69 -4.46 -9.49
CA ARG A 140 -2.47 -5.28 -9.41
C ARG A 140 -1.48 -4.91 -10.50
N GLY A 141 -0.23 -4.63 -10.12
CA GLY A 141 0.83 -4.39 -11.11
C GLY A 141 2.18 -4.02 -10.53
N VAL A 142 3.07 -3.44 -11.32
CA VAL A 142 4.25 -2.76 -10.78
C VAL A 142 3.80 -1.50 -10.04
N LEU A 143 2.90 -0.75 -10.67
CA LEU A 143 2.17 0.39 -10.12
C LEU A 143 0.71 -0.02 -9.95
N GLY A 144 0.35 -0.49 -8.75
CA GLY A 144 -1.01 -0.88 -8.40
C GLY A 144 -1.72 0.29 -7.73
N HIS A 145 -2.83 0.78 -8.30
CA HIS A 145 -3.66 1.82 -7.69
C HIS A 145 -5.08 1.32 -7.51
N GLY A 146 -5.62 1.46 -6.31
CA GLY A 146 -6.99 1.05 -6.03
C GLY A 146 -7.40 1.09 -4.58
N ALA A 147 -8.53 0.50 -4.23
CA ALA A 147 -8.84 0.24 -2.82
C ALA A 147 -7.85 -0.79 -2.25
N LEU A 148 -7.62 -1.89 -2.99
CA LEU A 148 -6.57 -2.89 -2.73
C LEU A 148 -5.46 -2.78 -3.77
N GLY A 149 -4.53 -1.83 -3.57
CA GLY A 149 -3.38 -1.62 -4.45
C GLY A 149 -2.25 -2.60 -4.12
N ARG A 150 -1.95 -3.55 -5.01
CA ARG A 150 -0.80 -4.45 -4.86
C ARG A 150 0.21 -4.23 -5.97
N GLY A 151 1.48 -4.03 -5.62
CA GLY A 151 2.55 -3.91 -6.58
C GLY A 151 3.91 -3.57 -5.98
N LEU A 152 4.86 -3.13 -6.79
CA LEU A 152 6.08 -2.51 -6.27
C LEU A 152 5.72 -1.19 -5.57
N LEU A 153 4.87 -0.41 -6.23
CA LEU A 153 4.25 0.84 -5.76
C LEU A 153 2.75 0.61 -5.58
N GLY A 154 2.36 0.10 -4.41
CA GLY A 154 0.97 -0.15 -4.05
C GLY A 154 0.34 1.08 -3.41
N ARG A 155 -0.63 1.71 -4.07
CA ARG A 155 -1.41 2.83 -3.52
C ARG A 155 -2.86 2.44 -3.33
N GLY A 156 -3.40 2.67 -2.14
CA GLY A 156 -4.82 2.43 -1.88
C GLY A 156 -5.27 2.63 -0.45
N VAL A 157 -6.42 2.07 -0.09
CA VAL A 157 -6.80 1.93 1.34
C VAL A 157 -5.91 0.86 1.97
N LEU A 158 -5.75 -0.26 1.26
CA LEU A 158 -4.83 -1.36 1.55
C LEU A 158 -3.75 -1.36 0.46
N GLY A 159 -2.60 -0.76 0.79
CA GLY A 159 -1.45 -0.67 -0.11
C GLY A 159 -0.38 -1.70 0.28
N CYS A 160 -0.14 -2.70 -0.57
CA CYS A 160 0.92 -3.69 -0.34
C CYS A 160 1.98 -3.61 -1.44
N GLY A 161 3.25 -3.52 -1.06
CA GLY A 161 4.36 -3.46 -2.02
C GLY A 161 5.73 -3.23 -1.43
N LEU A 162 6.71 -2.88 -2.26
CA LEU A 162 7.98 -2.33 -1.74
C LEU A 162 7.71 -0.95 -1.11
N LEU A 163 6.91 -0.14 -1.79
CA LEU A 163 6.41 1.16 -1.37
C LEU A 163 4.88 1.08 -1.25
N GLY A 164 4.41 0.87 -0.03
CA GLY A 164 2.99 0.79 0.31
C GLY A 164 2.47 2.13 0.84
N HIS A 165 1.49 2.71 0.14
CA HIS A 165 0.78 3.91 0.61
C HIS A 165 -0.70 3.61 0.80
N GLY A 166 -1.22 3.89 1.99
CA GLY A 166 -2.64 3.74 2.27
C GLY A 166 -3.00 3.89 3.73
N ALA A 167 -4.26 3.64 4.09
CA ALA A 167 -4.64 3.55 5.50
C ALA A 167 -3.90 2.38 6.19
N LEU A 168 -3.82 1.25 5.49
CA LEU A 168 -3.10 0.04 5.87
C LEU A 168 -2.00 -0.22 4.83
N GLY A 169 -0.75 0.07 5.20
CA GLY A 169 0.42 -0.08 4.34
C GLY A 169 1.33 -1.22 4.79
N CYS A 170 1.66 -2.16 3.89
CA CYS A 170 2.64 -3.21 4.16
C CYS A 170 3.74 -3.24 3.09
N GLY A 171 5.01 -3.34 3.49
CA GLY A 171 6.12 -3.22 2.56
C GLY A 171 7.49 -2.91 3.17
N ALA A 172 8.50 -2.63 2.34
CA ALA A 172 9.78 -2.13 2.85
C ALA A 172 9.64 -0.69 3.37
N LEU A 173 8.94 0.14 2.61
CA LEU A 173 8.62 1.53 2.91
C LEU A 173 7.09 1.67 2.98
N CYS A 174 6.56 2.01 4.15
CA CYS A 174 5.12 2.15 4.35
C CYS A 174 4.77 3.53 4.85
N ARG A 175 3.74 4.14 4.25
CA ARG A 175 3.15 5.38 4.76
C ARG A 175 1.63 5.20 4.91
N GLY A 176 1.10 5.46 6.11
CA GLY A 176 -0.30 5.22 6.38
C GLY A 176 -0.77 5.50 7.79
N VAL A 177 -1.95 5.01 8.15
CA VAL A 177 -2.41 5.02 9.55
C VAL A 177 -1.78 3.86 10.30
N LEU A 178 -1.85 2.65 9.75
CA LEU A 178 -1.08 1.50 10.19
C LEU A 178 -0.08 1.09 9.13
N GLY A 179 1.18 0.97 9.51
CA GLY A 179 2.29 0.59 8.64
C GLY A 179 3.15 -0.51 9.24
N CYS A 180 3.41 -1.57 8.46
CA CYS A 180 4.31 -2.67 8.85
C CYS A 180 5.39 -2.89 7.78
N GLY A 181 6.66 -2.86 8.17
CA GLY A 181 7.76 -2.81 7.20
C GLY A 181 9.16 -2.56 7.76
N ALA A 182 10.12 -2.18 6.91
CA ALA A 182 11.45 -1.78 7.37
C ALA A 182 11.45 -0.31 7.84
N LEU A 183 10.81 0.57 7.06
CA LEU A 183 10.66 1.99 7.30
C LEU A 183 9.16 2.32 7.28
N CYS A 184 8.59 2.60 8.45
CA CYS A 184 7.16 2.83 8.58
C CYS A 184 6.88 4.21 9.16
N HIS A 185 6.08 4.97 8.43
CA HIS A 185 5.55 6.26 8.86
C HIS A 185 4.03 6.17 9.00
N GLY A 186 3.51 6.38 10.19
CA GLY A 186 2.06 6.39 10.39
C GLY A 186 1.62 6.72 11.80
N VAL A 187 0.36 6.44 12.14
CA VAL A 187 -0.10 6.55 13.54
C VAL A 187 0.45 5.36 14.33
N LEU A 188 0.33 4.16 13.78
CA LEU A 188 0.96 2.93 14.26
C LEU A 188 2.00 2.46 13.24
N GLY A 189 3.28 2.60 13.58
CA GLY A 189 4.39 2.17 12.74
C GLY A 189 5.18 1.06 13.41
N CYS A 190 5.19 -0.13 12.80
CA CYS A 190 6.00 -1.27 13.24
C CYS A 190 7.07 -1.60 12.18
N GLY A 191 8.35 -1.45 12.53
CA GLY A 191 9.44 -1.74 11.60
C GLY A 191 10.82 -1.50 12.15
N ALA A 192 11.89 -1.67 11.37
CA ALA A 192 13.23 -1.33 11.84
C ALA A 192 13.33 0.17 12.24
N LEU A 193 12.68 1.03 11.46
CA LEU A 193 12.56 2.47 11.67
C LEU A 193 11.08 2.85 11.72
N GLY A 194 10.48 2.70 12.91
CA GLY A 194 9.08 3.03 13.17
C GLY A 194 8.94 4.49 13.59
N ARG A 195 8.25 5.31 12.79
CA ARG A 195 7.91 6.69 13.11
C ARG A 195 6.40 6.85 13.19
N GLY A 196 5.88 7.28 14.33
CA GLY A 196 4.45 7.51 14.47
C GLY A 196 3.99 8.02 15.83
N VAL A 197 2.70 7.87 16.14
CA VAL A 197 2.22 8.09 17.52
C VAL A 197 2.67 6.92 18.39
N LEU A 198 2.48 5.69 17.88
CA LEU A 198 2.99 4.43 18.39
C LEU A 198 4.05 3.92 17.41
N GLY A 199 5.32 4.13 17.75
CA GLY A 199 6.46 3.69 16.94
C GLY A 199 7.17 2.53 17.61
N CYS A 200 7.11 1.34 17.00
CA CYS A 200 7.81 0.15 17.48
C CYS A 200 8.89 -0.26 16.47
N GLY A 201 10.14 -0.43 16.93
CA GLY A 201 11.24 -0.78 16.03
C GLY A 201 12.63 -0.87 16.63
N ALA A 202 13.66 -0.96 15.79
CA ALA A 202 15.03 -0.77 16.27
C ALA A 202 15.25 0.71 16.65
N LEU A 203 14.82 1.64 15.78
CA LEU A 203 14.65 3.06 16.09
C LEU A 203 13.16 3.40 16.11
N GLY A 204 12.58 3.46 17.31
CA GLY A 204 11.18 3.82 17.51
C GLY A 204 11.08 5.31 17.87
N HIS A 205 10.47 6.11 17.00
CA HIS A 205 10.17 7.52 17.28
C HIS A 205 8.66 7.73 17.34
N GLY A 206 8.17 8.31 18.43
CA GLY A 206 6.77 8.68 18.52
C GLY A 206 6.36 9.28 19.85
N VAL A 207 5.05 9.34 20.12
CA VAL A 207 4.58 9.64 21.49
C VAL A 207 4.94 8.48 22.41
N LEU A 208 4.67 7.26 21.95
CA LEU A 208 5.10 6.00 22.53
C LEU A 208 6.13 5.37 21.58
N GLY A 209 7.41 5.54 21.90
CA GLY A 209 8.53 4.99 21.14
C GLY A 209 9.13 3.78 21.85
N CYS A 210 9.00 2.60 21.26
CA CYS A 210 9.57 1.35 21.77
C CYS A 210 10.64 0.83 20.81
N GLY A 211 11.86 0.61 21.30
CA GLY A 211 12.93 0.06 20.47
C GLY A 211 14.29 -0.05 21.11
N ALA A 212 15.35 -0.31 20.33
CA ALA A 212 16.72 -0.19 20.85
C ALA A 212 17.04 1.27 21.18
N LEU A 213 16.69 2.19 20.26
CA LEU A 213 16.67 3.64 20.49
C LEU A 213 15.20 4.10 20.48
N GLY A 214 14.56 4.10 21.64
CA GLY A 214 13.21 4.61 21.82
C GLY A 214 13.22 6.11 22.12
N HIS A 215 12.66 6.92 21.23
CA HIS A 215 12.50 8.36 21.39
C HIS A 215 11.03 8.74 21.42
N GLY A 216 10.59 9.41 22.48
CA GLY A 216 9.21 9.89 22.56
C GLY A 216 8.83 10.59 23.84
N VAL A 217 7.53 10.76 24.09
CA VAL A 217 7.06 11.18 25.42
C VAL A 217 7.27 10.03 26.40
N LEU A 218 6.89 8.82 25.99
CA LEU A 218 7.26 7.56 26.62
C LEU A 218 8.26 6.84 25.71
N GLY A 219 9.54 6.88 26.10
CA GLY A 219 10.63 6.24 25.35
C GLY A 219 11.12 5.01 26.10
N CYS A 220 10.93 3.82 25.53
CA CYS A 220 11.38 2.56 26.09
C CYS A 220 12.45 1.94 25.18
N GLY A 221 13.63 1.64 25.71
CA GLY A 221 14.70 1.03 24.93
C GLY A 221 16.06 1.00 25.60
N ALA A 222 17.08 0.43 24.96
CA ALA A 222 18.45 0.50 25.48
C ALA A 222 18.89 1.97 25.71
N LEU A 223 18.60 2.86 24.76
CA LEU A 223 18.75 4.31 24.89
C LEU A 223 17.38 5.02 24.90
N GLY A 224 16.52 4.70 25.88
CA GLY A 224 15.23 5.38 26.04
C GLY A 224 15.40 6.88 26.34
N ARG A 225 14.93 7.75 25.43
CA ARG A 225 14.85 9.20 25.64
C ARG A 225 13.40 9.66 25.60
N GLY A 226 12.97 10.39 26.62
CA GLY A 226 11.63 10.97 26.64
C GLY A 226 11.29 11.71 27.91
N LEU A 227 10.02 12.06 28.11
CA LEU A 227 9.57 12.58 29.40
C LEU A 227 9.67 11.46 30.46
N LEU A 228 9.19 10.28 30.09
CA LEU A 228 9.37 9.00 30.77
C LEU A 228 10.35 8.14 29.96
N GLY A 229 11.64 8.25 30.28
CA GLY A 229 12.70 7.49 29.61
C GLY A 229 13.05 6.24 30.40
N HIS A 230 12.74 5.06 29.86
CA HIS A 230 13.09 3.76 30.43
C HIS A 230 14.15 3.05 29.59
N GLY A 231 15.29 2.70 30.18
CA GLY A 231 16.35 2.04 29.43
C GLY A 231 17.62 1.73 30.19
N VAL A 232 18.66 1.25 29.50
CA VAL A 232 20.00 1.16 30.09
C VAL A 232 20.54 2.58 30.34
N LEU A 233 20.36 3.45 29.35
CA LEU A 233 20.68 4.88 29.37
C LEU A 233 19.38 5.70 29.27
N GLY A 234 18.54 5.60 30.31
CA GLY A 234 17.28 6.35 30.40
C GLY A 234 17.55 7.85 30.61
N ARG A 235 17.21 8.68 29.61
CA ARG A 235 17.23 10.15 29.74
C ARG A 235 15.82 10.70 29.69
N GLY A 236 15.44 11.50 30.69
CA GLY A 236 14.13 12.12 30.72
C GLY A 236 13.83 12.93 31.96
N VAL A 237 12.63 13.46 32.11
CA VAL A 237 12.21 14.09 33.37
C VAL A 237 12.17 13.03 34.47
N LEU A 238 11.55 11.88 34.18
CA LEU A 238 11.62 10.65 34.98
C LEU A 238 12.47 9.62 34.23
N GLY A 239 13.79 9.74 34.36
CA GLY A 239 14.73 8.80 33.76
C GLY A 239 14.94 7.58 34.66
N ARG A 240 14.57 6.39 34.18
CA ARG A 240 14.83 5.11 34.87
C ARG A 240 15.79 4.26 34.04
N GLY A 241 16.90 3.84 34.64
CA GLY A 241 17.87 2.99 33.95
C GLY A 241 19.11 2.66 34.76
N ILE A 242 20.09 1.97 34.16
CA ILE A 242 21.39 1.76 34.83
C ILE A 242 22.10 3.11 34.98
N LEU A 243 22.11 3.91 33.91
CA LEU A 243 22.58 5.29 33.87
C LEU A 243 21.37 6.22 33.66
N GLY A 244 20.58 6.42 34.71
CA GLY A 244 19.41 7.29 34.69
C GLY A 244 19.79 8.76 34.85
N CYS A 245 19.51 9.60 33.86
CA CYS A 245 19.69 11.05 33.94
C CYS A 245 18.35 11.77 33.79
N GLY A 246 17.97 12.58 34.77
CA GLY A 246 16.70 13.29 34.74
C GLY A 246 16.44 14.23 35.91
N VAL A 247 15.25 14.82 36.02
CA VAL A 247 14.87 15.56 37.23
C VAL A 247 14.70 14.57 38.39
N LEU A 248 14.00 13.46 38.14
CA LEU A 248 13.92 12.29 39.00
C LEU A 248 14.65 11.12 38.34
N GLY A 249 15.97 11.10 38.48
CA GLY A 249 16.81 10.00 37.97
C GLY A 249 16.82 8.83 38.94
N ARG A 250 16.39 7.64 38.49
CA ARG A 250 16.55 6.38 39.23
C ARG A 250 17.47 5.44 38.46
N GLY A 251 18.56 5.02 39.07
CA GLY A 251 19.48 4.07 38.45
C GLY A 251 20.64 3.62 39.31
N VAL A 252 21.59 2.87 38.77
CA VAL A 252 22.84 2.57 39.49
C VAL A 252 23.69 3.84 39.56
N LEU A 253 23.83 4.54 38.43
CA LEU A 253 24.39 5.88 38.29
C LEU A 253 23.25 6.87 38.05
N GLY A 254 22.57 7.27 39.12
CA GLY A 254 21.45 8.21 39.07
C GLY A 254 21.93 9.66 39.13
N ARG A 255 21.75 10.43 38.05
CA ARG A 255 22.07 11.87 38.02
C ARG A 255 20.79 12.68 37.84
N GLY A 256 20.48 13.55 38.80
CA GLY A 256 19.25 14.34 38.73
C GLY A 256 18.97 15.20 39.94
N ALA A 257 18.01 16.12 39.87
CA ALA A 257 17.64 16.93 41.03
C ALA A 257 17.26 16.04 42.24
N LEU A 258 16.50 14.96 41.99
CA LEU A 258 16.16 13.89 42.93
C LEU A 258 16.79 12.57 42.46
N GLY A 259 18.12 12.45 42.55
CA GLY A 259 18.84 11.25 42.14
C GLY A 259 18.76 10.13 43.18
N ARG A 260 18.21 8.96 42.80
CA ARG A 260 18.29 7.72 43.60
C ARG A 260 19.13 6.68 42.87
N GLY A 261 20.22 6.23 43.49
CA GLY A 261 21.08 5.21 42.92
C GLY A 261 22.29 4.85 43.73
N ALA A 262 22.99 3.77 43.40
CA ALA A 262 24.23 3.39 44.10
C ALA A 262 25.26 4.54 44.10
N LEU A 263 25.39 5.25 42.97
CA LEU A 263 26.17 6.47 42.80
C LEU A 263 25.23 7.64 42.46
N GLY A 264 24.55 8.17 43.47
CA GLY A 264 23.54 9.22 43.31
C GLY A 264 24.16 10.62 43.32
N ARG A 265 24.02 11.39 42.23
CA ARG A 265 24.40 12.81 42.17
C ARG A 265 23.18 13.69 41.95
N GLY A 266 22.91 14.61 42.88
CA GLY A 266 21.70 15.43 42.80
C GLY A 266 21.56 16.51 43.86
N LEU A 267 20.49 17.31 43.80
CA LEU A 267 20.13 18.24 44.87
C LEU A 267 19.74 17.47 46.14
N LEU A 268 18.88 16.45 45.98
CA LEU A 268 18.52 15.45 46.98
C LEU A 268 19.02 14.08 46.51
N GLY A 269 20.28 13.77 46.77
CA GLY A 269 20.93 12.52 46.35
C GLY A 269 20.76 11.42 47.40
N ARG A 270 20.19 10.27 47.04
CA ARG A 270 20.13 9.07 47.89
C ARG A 270 20.88 7.91 47.23
N GLY A 271 21.91 7.38 47.91
CA GLY A 271 22.76 6.34 47.34
C GLY A 271 23.76 5.70 48.29
N ILE A 272 24.58 4.77 47.79
CA ILE A 272 25.70 4.23 48.57
C ILE A 272 26.81 5.29 48.61
N LEU A 273 27.19 5.85 47.45
CA LEU A 273 27.93 7.10 47.35
C LEU A 273 26.99 8.21 46.87
N GLY A 274 26.57 9.07 47.79
CA GLY A 274 25.64 10.17 47.51
C GLY A 274 26.36 11.52 47.53
N CYS A 275 26.30 12.28 46.44
CA CYS A 275 26.80 13.66 46.42
C CYS A 275 25.68 14.64 46.08
N GLY A 276 25.41 15.60 46.96
CA GLY A 276 24.33 16.56 46.76
C GLY A 276 24.23 17.67 47.79
N ILE A 277 23.28 18.60 47.65
CA ILE A 277 23.06 19.63 48.68
C ILE A 277 22.48 18.97 49.93
N LEU A 278 21.48 18.08 49.78
CA LEU A 278 21.02 17.15 50.81
C LEU A 278 21.40 15.72 50.37
N GLY A 279 22.52 15.21 50.91
CA GLY A 279 23.06 13.90 50.55
C GLY A 279 22.73 12.85 51.61
N HIS A 280 22.18 11.71 51.20
CA HIS A 280 21.95 10.56 52.08
C HIS A 280 22.63 9.33 51.51
N GLY A 281 23.61 8.78 52.22
CA GLY A 281 24.28 7.56 51.76
C GLY A 281 25.31 6.98 52.71
N VAL A 282 25.89 5.84 52.38
CA VAL A 282 26.95 5.22 53.20
C VAL A 282 28.20 6.11 53.17
N LEU A 283 28.57 6.61 52.00
CA LEU A 283 29.61 7.61 51.73
C LEU A 283 28.93 8.88 51.17
N GLY A 284 28.68 9.87 52.02
CA GLY A 284 27.88 11.05 51.68
C GLY A 284 28.69 12.34 51.61
N ARG A 285 28.62 13.09 50.51
CA ARG A 285 29.22 14.44 50.41
C ARG A 285 28.16 15.49 50.10
N GLY A 286 27.98 16.48 50.97
CA GLY A 286 26.95 17.48 50.75
C GLY A 286 26.87 18.59 51.77
N VAL A 287 26.15 19.67 51.47
CA VAL A 287 26.00 20.81 52.42
C VAL A 287 25.29 20.34 53.69
N LEU A 288 24.26 19.51 53.54
CA LEU A 288 23.51 18.81 54.59
C LEU A 288 23.60 17.29 54.33
N GLY A 289 24.63 16.65 54.88
CA GLY A 289 24.96 15.25 54.62
C GLY A 289 24.55 14.32 55.77
N ARG A 290 23.88 13.21 55.47
CA ARG A 290 23.66 12.10 56.41
C ARG A 290 24.26 10.80 55.87
N GLY A 291 25.22 10.23 56.58
CA GLY A 291 25.88 9.00 56.14
C GLY A 291 26.79 8.34 57.15
N ILE A 292 27.25 7.12 56.88
CA ILE A 292 28.16 6.41 57.80
C ILE A 292 29.54 7.07 57.77
N LEU A 293 30.05 7.35 56.56
CA LEU A 293 31.23 8.18 56.29
C LEU A 293 30.79 9.43 55.51
N GLY A 294 30.89 10.63 56.07
CA GLY A 294 30.34 11.83 55.42
C GLY A 294 31.18 13.10 55.56
N CYS A 295 31.20 13.95 54.53
CA CYS A 295 31.79 15.28 54.60
C CYS A 295 30.78 16.35 54.16
N GLY A 296 30.58 17.37 54.98
CA GLY A 296 29.56 18.38 54.71
C GLY A 296 29.66 19.64 55.56
N LEU A 297 28.85 20.66 55.28
CA LEU A 297 28.81 21.86 56.12
C LEU A 297 28.07 21.56 57.44
N LEU A 298 26.97 20.81 57.34
CA LEU A 298 26.14 20.27 58.43
C LEU A 298 26.03 18.75 58.25
N GLY A 299 26.85 17.98 58.98
CA GLY A 299 26.98 16.53 58.84
C GLY A 299 26.36 15.74 60.01
N ARG A 300 25.67 14.63 59.71
CA ARG A 300 25.32 13.60 60.70
C ARG A 300 25.82 12.24 60.24
N GLY A 301 26.74 11.63 60.98
CA GLY A 301 27.33 10.36 60.59
C GLY A 301 28.15 9.65 61.65
N VAL A 302 28.64 8.43 61.37
CA VAL A 302 29.48 7.70 62.34
C VAL A 302 30.92 8.23 62.29
N LEU A 303 31.46 8.44 61.08
CA LEU A 303 32.72 9.11 60.79
C LEU A 303 32.50 10.31 59.87
N GLY A 304 32.92 11.53 60.25
CA GLY A 304 32.72 12.68 59.37
C GLY A 304 33.56 13.93 59.62
N CYS A 305 33.61 14.80 58.62
CA CYS A 305 34.32 16.08 58.66
C CYS A 305 33.46 17.22 58.10
N GLY A 306 33.33 18.31 58.86
CA GLY A 306 32.39 19.38 58.55
C GLY A 306 32.43 20.56 59.49
N ALA A 307 31.81 21.68 59.11
CA ALA A 307 31.79 22.86 59.97
C ALA A 307 30.96 22.62 61.25
N LEU A 308 29.85 21.89 61.12
CA LEU A 308 28.93 21.50 62.19
C LEU A 308 28.63 20.00 62.10
N ASP A 309 29.33 19.18 62.89
CA ASP A 309 29.20 17.71 62.85
C ASP A 309 28.56 17.14 64.12
N LEU A 310 27.57 16.25 63.94
CA LEU A 310 27.07 15.33 64.96
C LEU A 310 27.41 13.90 64.56
N GLY A 311 28.52 13.39 65.09
CA GLY A 311 28.96 12.03 64.78
C GLY A 311 29.81 11.38 65.86
N ALA A 312 29.93 10.06 65.82
CA ALA A 312 30.66 9.32 66.86
C ALA A 312 32.16 9.66 66.86
N LEU A 313 32.76 9.79 65.67
CA LEU A 313 34.16 10.13 65.41
C LEU A 313 34.20 11.23 64.35
N GLY A 314 34.52 12.48 64.70
CA GLY A 314 34.48 13.57 63.71
C GLY A 314 35.34 14.80 64.03
N CYS A 315 35.73 15.52 62.98
CA CYS A 315 36.55 16.73 63.05
C CYS A 315 35.77 17.91 62.47
N GLY A 316 35.45 18.89 63.31
CA GLY A 316 34.67 20.04 62.87
C GLY A 316 34.82 21.28 63.75
N LEU A 317 34.41 22.44 63.23
CA LEU A 317 34.54 23.73 63.92
C LEU A 317 33.72 23.78 65.22
N LEU A 318 32.50 23.23 65.23
CA LEU A 318 31.64 23.06 66.42
C LEU A 318 30.98 21.67 66.40
N GLY A 319 31.74 20.63 66.75
CA GLY A 319 31.27 19.24 66.73
C GLY A 319 30.91 18.69 68.12
N ARG A 320 29.85 17.86 68.21
CA ARG A 320 29.56 17.00 69.37
C ARG A 320 29.74 15.55 68.96
N GLY A 321 30.85 14.95 69.38
CA GLY A 321 31.17 13.55 69.10
C GLY A 321 31.88 12.88 70.27
N VAL A 322 31.86 11.54 70.29
CA VAL A 322 32.42 10.72 71.37
C VAL A 322 33.95 10.85 71.40
N LEU A 323 34.59 11.04 70.24
CA LEU A 323 36.04 11.19 70.04
C LEU A 323 36.33 12.19 68.90
N GLY A 324 36.34 13.50 69.17
CA GLY A 324 36.51 14.53 68.13
C GLY A 324 37.40 15.72 68.54
N CYS A 325 38.22 16.22 67.60
CA CYS A 325 39.03 17.43 67.76
C CYS A 325 38.25 18.65 67.23
N GLY A 326 37.75 19.50 68.13
CA GLY A 326 37.13 20.78 67.80
C GLY A 326 38.16 21.92 67.86
N VAL A 327 38.18 22.80 66.86
CA VAL A 327 39.19 23.87 66.75
C VAL A 327 38.82 25.16 67.52
N LEU A 328 37.62 25.25 68.08
CA LEU A 328 37.33 26.23 69.13
C LEU A 328 37.39 25.56 70.51
N SER A 329 38.54 25.69 71.15
CA SER A 329 38.65 25.86 72.60
C SER A 329 39.08 27.30 72.87
#